data_AF-A0A2D8BTU0-F1
#
_entry.id   AF-A0A2D8BTU0-F1
#
_cell.length_a   1.000
_cell.length_b   1.000
_cell.length_c   1.000
_cell.angle_alpha   90.00
_cell.angle_beta   90.00
_cell.angle_gamma   90.00
#
_symmetry.space_group_name_H-M   'P 1'
#
loop_
_entity.id
_entity.type
_entity.pdbx_description
1 polymer ?
#
loop_
_entity_poly.entity_id
_entity_poly.type
_entity_poly.pdbx_seq_one_letter_code
_entity_poly.pdbx_strand_id
1 'polypeptide(L)'
;MSPETIEASILRLVEKRGAGKSVDPAEVAKDLEPDNWNQHLRPVRAVAIRMAAAGKITILRKGKPVDPEDFKGVYRLTLPVKAG
;
A
#
# COMPACT_ATOMS: atom_id res chain seq x y z
N MET A 1 -8.23 9.51 10.56
CA MET A 1 -8.48 8.46 9.57
C MET A 1 -8.29 7.09 10.23
N SER A 2 -9.26 6.18 10.12
CA SER A 2 -9.15 4.87 10.78
C SER A 2 -8.33 3.88 9.94
N PRO A 3 -7.74 2.83 10.55
CA PRO A 3 -7.04 1.78 9.81
C PRO A 3 -7.90 1.08 8.74
N GLU A 4 -9.19 0.89 9.02
CA GLU A 4 -10.14 0.21 8.14
C GLU A 4 -10.43 1.03 6.88
N THR A 5 -10.54 2.35 7.01
CA THR A 5 -10.68 3.27 5.87
C THR A 5 -9.45 3.22 4.96
N ILE A 6 -8.26 3.18 5.56
CA ILE A 6 -7.00 3.06 4.81
C ILE A 6 -6.94 1.72 4.09
N GLU A 7 -7.25 0.62 4.78
CA GLU A 7 -7.27 -0.73 4.21
C GLU A 7 -8.20 -0.81 2.99
N ALA A 8 -9.42 -0.27 3.11
CA ALA A 8 -10.39 -0.25 2.02
C ALA A 8 -9.91 0.57 0.82
N SER A 9 -9.28 1.73 1.04
CA SER A 9 -8.72 2.54 -0.05
C SER A 9 -7.55 1.84 -0.74
N ILE A 10 -6.64 1.22 0.02
CA ILE A 10 -5.53 0.45 -0.55
C ILE A 10 -6.07 -0.64 -1.48
N LEU A 11 -6.99 -1.49 -0.98
CA LEU A 11 -7.58 -2.58 -1.77
C LEU A 11 -8.24 -2.05 -3.04
N ARG A 12 -9.13 -1.06 -2.90
CA ARG A 12 -9.82 -0.43 -4.03
C ARG A 12 -8.84 0.08 -5.08
N LEU A 13 -7.77 0.75 -4.67
CA LEU A 13 -6.81 1.34 -5.60
C LEU A 13 -5.94 0.29 -6.29
N VAL A 14 -5.46 -0.74 -5.57
CA VAL A 14 -4.66 -1.81 -6.21
C VAL A 14 -5.52 -2.68 -7.13
N GLU A 15 -6.76 -2.95 -6.76
CA GLU A 15 -7.73 -3.68 -7.60
C GLU A 15 -8.08 -2.89 -8.86
N LYS A 16 -8.44 -1.60 -8.71
CA LYS A 16 -8.71 -0.69 -9.82
C LYS A 16 -7.52 -0.58 -10.77
N ARG A 17 -6.30 -0.60 -10.24
CA ARG A 17 -5.08 -0.52 -11.04
C ARG A 17 -4.78 -1.83 -11.80
N GLY A 18 -5.19 -2.96 -11.23
CA GLY A 18 -5.10 -4.27 -11.87
C GLY A 18 -3.76 -4.99 -11.70
N ALA A 19 -3.73 -6.25 -12.15
CA ALA A 19 -2.59 -7.15 -11.99
C ALA A 19 -1.29 -6.61 -12.62
N GLY A 20 -0.16 -6.82 -11.93
CA GLY A 20 1.16 -6.39 -12.38
C GLY A 20 1.40 -4.87 -12.31
N LYS A 21 0.44 -4.10 -11.82
CA LYS A 21 0.56 -2.66 -11.60
C LYS A 21 0.58 -2.34 -10.10
N SER A 22 0.99 -1.14 -9.75
CA SER A 22 1.12 -0.74 -8.34
C SER A 22 0.72 0.71 -8.12
N VAL A 23 0.47 1.08 -6.86
CA VAL A 23 0.22 2.45 -6.39
C VAL A 23 1.28 2.87 -5.37
N ASP A 24 1.55 4.16 -5.21
CA ASP A 24 2.36 4.65 -4.07
C ASP A 24 1.47 5.01 -2.87
N PRO A 25 2.04 5.10 -1.65
CA PRO A 25 1.30 5.52 -0.46
C PRO A 25 0.70 6.93 -0.54
N ALA A 26 1.26 7.84 -1.36
CA ALA A 26 0.70 9.18 -1.49
C ALA A 26 -0.59 9.16 -2.33
N GLU A 27 -0.68 8.30 -3.35
CA GLU A 27 -1.93 8.03 -4.08
C GLU A 27 -3.05 7.60 -3.10
N VAL A 28 -2.75 6.66 -2.20
CA VAL A 28 -3.69 6.18 -1.16
C VAL A 28 -4.08 7.33 -0.21
N ALA A 29 -3.10 8.08 0.28
CA ALA A 29 -3.38 9.17 1.21
C ALA A 29 -4.20 10.31 0.56
N LYS A 30 -3.91 10.65 -0.71
CA LYS A 30 -4.63 11.67 -1.47
C LYS A 30 -6.04 11.24 -1.84
N ASP A 31 -6.27 9.95 -2.07
CA ASP A 31 -7.60 9.39 -2.31
C ASP A 31 -8.52 9.56 -1.09
N LEU A 32 -7.96 9.64 0.11
CA LEU A 32 -8.68 9.77 1.37
C LEU A 32 -8.76 11.21 1.89
N GLU A 33 -7.67 11.97 1.82
CA GLU A 33 -7.59 13.36 2.29
C GLU A 33 -6.62 14.18 1.40
N PRO A 34 -7.09 14.72 0.27
CA PRO A 34 -6.25 15.39 -0.73
C PRO A 34 -5.44 16.57 -0.18
N ASP A 35 -6.00 17.36 0.73
CA ASP A 35 -5.38 18.60 1.21
C ASP A 35 -4.31 18.36 2.29
N ASN A 36 -4.32 17.20 2.94
CA ASN A 36 -3.49 16.90 4.11
C ASN A 36 -2.87 15.49 4.06
N TRP A 37 -2.76 14.93 2.86
CA TRP A 37 -2.32 13.56 2.60
C TRP A 37 -0.97 13.19 3.24
N ASN A 38 -0.06 14.16 3.37
CA ASN A 38 1.29 13.94 3.91
C ASN A 38 1.28 13.47 5.36
N GLN A 39 0.30 13.91 6.17
CA GLN A 39 0.15 13.46 7.56
C GLN A 39 -0.26 11.98 7.65
N HIS A 40 -0.91 11.45 6.60
CA HIS A 40 -1.40 10.08 6.56
C HIS A 40 -0.39 9.07 6.02
N LEU A 41 0.79 9.48 5.53
CA LEU A 41 1.80 8.56 5.01
C LEU A 41 2.28 7.54 6.06
N ARG A 42 2.39 7.96 7.34
CA ARG A 42 2.77 7.06 8.44
C ARG A 42 1.64 6.04 8.73
N PRO A 43 0.38 6.46 8.94
CA PRO A 43 -0.75 5.54 9.01
C PRO A 43 -0.86 4.57 7.83
N VAL A 44 -0.74 5.08 6.58
CA VAL A 44 -0.79 4.27 5.36
C VAL A 44 0.29 3.21 5.37
N ARG A 45 1.53 3.56 5.73
CA ARG A 45 2.62 2.59 5.85
C ARG A 45 2.30 1.49 6.87
N ALA A 46 1.81 1.86 8.04
CA ALA A 46 1.49 0.89 9.10
C ALA A 46 0.41 -0.11 8.68
N VAL A 47 -0.64 0.37 8.01
CA VAL A 47 -1.71 -0.50 7.50
C VAL A 47 -1.20 -1.38 6.35
N ALA A 48 -0.43 -0.81 5.42
CA ALA A 48 0.14 -1.58 4.31
C ALA A 48 1.03 -2.74 4.79
N ILE A 49 1.83 -2.53 5.84
CA ILE A 49 2.66 -3.58 6.46
C ILE A 49 1.79 -4.70 7.00
N ARG A 50 0.76 -4.37 7.79
CA ARG A 50 -0.18 -5.35 8.34
C ARG A 50 -0.89 -6.13 7.24
N MET A 51 -1.35 -5.46 6.19
CA MET A 51 -2.02 -6.09 5.06
C MET A 51 -1.09 -7.04 4.29
N ALA A 52 0.17 -6.64 4.09
CA ALA A 52 1.16 -7.46 3.41
C ALA A 52 1.57 -8.68 4.24
N ALA A 53 1.75 -8.52 5.55
CA ALA A 53 1.95 -9.64 6.47
C ALA A 53 0.76 -10.61 6.47
N ALA A 54 -0.46 -10.11 6.29
CA ALA A 54 -1.68 -10.92 6.13
C ALA A 54 -1.88 -11.48 4.70
N GLY A 55 -0.95 -11.26 3.77
CA GLY A 55 -1.05 -11.74 2.38
C GLY A 55 -2.12 -11.06 1.52
N LYS A 56 -2.71 -9.94 1.97
CA LYS A 56 -3.77 -9.21 1.24
C LYS A 56 -3.25 -8.33 0.11
N ILE A 57 -2.00 -7.89 0.20
CA ILE A 57 -1.28 -7.11 -0.81
C ILE A 57 0.20 -7.49 -0.81
N THR A 58 0.97 -6.97 -1.76
CA THR A 58 2.43 -7.05 -1.73
C THR A 58 3.07 -5.66 -1.74
N ILE A 59 4.10 -5.48 -0.90
CA ILE A 59 4.94 -4.28 -0.91
C ILE A 59 6.11 -4.51 -1.86
N LEU A 60 6.33 -3.57 -2.77
CA LEU A 60 7.41 -3.59 -3.74
C LEU A 60 8.45 -2.50 -3.48
N ARG A 61 9.72 -2.83 -3.72
CA ARG A 61 10.84 -1.90 -3.83
C ARG A 61 11.58 -2.14 -5.12
N LYS A 62 11.85 -1.07 -5.88
CA LYS A 62 12.48 -1.18 -7.22
C LYS A 62 11.80 -2.26 -8.09
N GLY A 63 10.47 -2.36 -7.99
CA GLY A 63 9.65 -3.33 -8.73
C GLY A 63 9.66 -4.77 -8.20
N LYS A 64 10.36 -5.07 -7.10
CA LYS A 64 10.46 -6.43 -6.53
C LYS A 64 9.75 -6.52 -5.18
N PRO A 65 9.08 -7.65 -4.86
CA PRO A 65 8.58 -7.92 -3.52
C PRO A 65 9.68 -7.79 -2.48
N VAL A 66 9.34 -7.23 -1.33
CA VAL A 66 10.24 -7.11 -0.18
C VAL A 66 9.54 -7.55 1.09
N ASP A 67 10.35 -7.85 2.10
CA ASP A 67 9.87 -8.06 3.45
C ASP A 67 9.09 -6.80 3.93
N PRO A 68 7.81 -6.93 4.34
CA PRO A 68 7.03 -5.83 4.90
C PRO A 68 7.64 -5.21 6.16
N GLU A 69 8.40 -5.99 6.94
CA GLU A 69 9.00 -5.53 8.19
C GLU A 69 10.38 -4.88 7.98
N ASP A 70 11.08 -5.23 6.89
CA ASP A 70 12.40 -4.68 6.56
C ASP A 70 12.47 -4.03 5.17
N PHE A 71 11.84 -2.86 5.04
CA PHE A 71 12.06 -1.97 3.90
C PHE A 71 12.12 -0.49 4.31
N LYS A 72 12.98 0.25 3.61
CA LYS A 72 13.20 1.70 3.80
C LYS A 72 12.83 2.46 2.54
N GLY A 73 12.66 3.79 2.58
CA GLY A 73 12.48 4.63 1.39
C GLY A 73 11.23 4.34 0.53
N VAL A 74 11.22 4.84 -0.71
CA VAL A 74 10.09 4.75 -1.67
C VAL A 74 9.64 3.31 -1.91
N TYR A 75 8.37 3.02 -1.68
CA TYR A 75 7.77 1.71 -1.88
C TYR A 75 6.48 1.82 -2.69
N ARG A 76 6.02 0.70 -3.25
CA ARG A 76 4.76 0.60 -3.97
C ARG A 76 3.92 -0.54 -3.40
N LEU A 77 2.60 -0.46 -3.58
CA LEU A 77 1.63 -1.45 -3.17
C LEU A 77 0.98 -2.07 -4.40
N THR A 78 0.85 -3.38 -4.44
CA THR A 78 0.21 -4.11 -5.54
C THR A 78 -0.67 -5.23 -4.99
N LEU A 79 -1.52 -5.80 -5.85
CA LEU A 79 -2.24 -7.03 -5.57
C LEU A 79 -1.26 -8.14 -5.14
N PRO A 80 -1.70 -9.13 -4.34
CA PRO A 80 -0.86 -10.26 -3.97
C PRO A 80 -0.20 -10.89 -5.19
N VAL A 81 1.13 -10.84 -5.25
CA VAL A 81 1.85 -11.67 -6.22
C VAL A 81 1.87 -13.08 -5.66
N LYS A 82 1.42 -14.07 -6.44
CA LYS A 82 1.58 -15.47 -6.06
C LYS A 82 3.08 -15.71 -5.80
N ALA A 83 3.40 -16.29 -4.65
CA ALA A 83 4.69 -16.93 -4.47
C ALA A 83 4.80 -17.98 -5.59
N GLY A 84 5.70 -17.73 -6.54
CA GLY A 84 6.05 -18.71 -7.57
C GLY A 84 6.78 -19.89 -6.96
#